data_AF-A0A820AI16-F1
#
_entry.id   AF-A0A820AI16-F1
#
_cell.length_a   1.000
_cell.length_b   1.000
_cell.length_c   1.000
_cell.angle_alpha   90.00
_cell.angle_beta   90.00
_cell.angle_gamma   90.00
#
_symmetry.space_group_name_H-M   'P 1'
#
loop_
_entity.id
_entity.type
_entity.pdbx_description
1 polymer ?
#
loop_
_entity_poly.entity_id
_entity_poly.type
_entity_poly.pdbx_seq_one_letter_code
_entity_poly.pdbx_strand_id
1 'polypeptide(L)'
;MIKAATYVDRVSPRIFQPKVRENCLDVEERIARITDIKRTRVDLFNVTRGSNATRESRMESVLWVAVCKFDCKIEGGFVRDWVVGNYTQRPTNLKKPSDWVKYEGTDKIPYMIKEVVPSDFDCHLPKKTYFNIDKFKDELHKFGITCDVYRKS
;
A
#
# COMPACT_ATOMS: atom_id res chain seq x y z
N MET A 1 -25.35 -8.22 -28.50
CA MET A 1 -23.91 -7.97 -28.23
C MET A 1 -23.80 -6.65 -27.47
N ILE A 2 -23.75 -6.68 -26.14
CA ILE A 2 -23.79 -5.47 -25.30
C ILE A 2 -22.34 -5.08 -24.94
N LYS A 3 -21.88 -3.93 -25.43
CA LYS A 3 -20.62 -3.31 -24.99
C LYS A 3 -20.84 -2.74 -23.59
N ALA A 4 -20.27 -3.37 -22.58
CA ALA A 4 -20.19 -2.79 -21.24
C ALA A 4 -19.12 -1.69 -21.26
N ALA A 5 -19.55 -0.43 -21.37
CA ALA A 5 -18.70 0.71 -21.06
C ALA A 5 -18.46 0.71 -19.55
N THR A 6 -17.29 0.27 -19.12
CA THR A 6 -16.83 0.43 -17.74
C THR A 6 -16.56 1.90 -17.47
N TYR A 7 -17.59 2.62 -17.01
CA TYR A 7 -17.43 3.94 -16.40
C TYR A 7 -16.72 3.73 -15.05
N VAL A 8 -15.41 3.95 -15.06
CA VAL A 8 -14.60 4.16 -13.86
C VAL A 8 -14.61 5.66 -13.66
N ASP A 9 -15.26 6.15 -12.60
CA ASP A 9 -15.11 7.53 -12.13
C ASP A 9 -13.65 7.74 -11.73
N ARG A 10 -12.80 7.98 -12.72
CA ARG A 10 -11.46 8.50 -12.53
C ARG A 10 -11.66 9.98 -12.35
N VAL A 11 -11.73 10.43 -11.10
CA VAL A 11 -11.61 11.85 -10.79
C VAL A 11 -10.34 12.33 -11.46
N SER A 12 -10.46 13.20 -12.46
CA SER A 12 -9.29 13.77 -13.11
C SER A 12 -8.41 14.41 -12.04
N PRO A 13 -7.09 14.13 -12.02
CA PRO A 13 -6.20 14.74 -11.04
C PRO A 13 -6.39 16.25 -11.11
N ARG A 14 -6.65 16.89 -9.96
CA ARG A 14 -6.59 18.35 -9.90
C ARG A 14 -5.15 18.72 -10.18
N ILE A 15 -4.90 19.32 -11.34
CA ILE A 15 -3.57 19.78 -11.71
C ILE A 15 -3.24 20.93 -10.77
N PHE A 16 -2.25 20.72 -9.89
CA PHE A 16 -1.76 21.78 -9.02
C PHE A 16 -1.22 22.94 -9.86
N GLN A 17 -1.40 24.17 -9.39
CA GLN A 17 -0.75 25.32 -10.01
C GLN A 17 0.78 25.10 -10.00
N PRO A 18 1.52 25.58 -11.02
CA PRO A 18 2.96 25.31 -11.16
C PRO A 18 3.77 25.59 -9.88
N LYS A 19 3.49 26.70 -9.19
CA LYS A 19 4.14 27.08 -7.92
C LYS A 19 3.89 26.12 -6.75
N VAL A 20 2.74 25.45 -6.73
CA VAL A 20 2.41 24.47 -5.69
C VAL A 20 3.01 23.11 -6.05
N ARG A 21 3.06 22.78 -7.34
CA ARG A 21 3.55 21.50 -7.84
C ARG A 21 5.02 21.24 -7.50
N GLU A 22 5.88 22.26 -7.57
CA GLU A 22 7.30 22.14 -7.19
C GLU A 22 7.48 21.63 -5.76
N ASN A 23 6.59 22.01 -4.84
CA ASN A 23 6.62 21.57 -3.45
C ASN A 23 5.98 20.18 -3.23
N CYS A 24 5.39 19.57 -4.27
CA CYS A 24 4.66 18.31 -4.18
C CYS A 24 5.29 17.19 -5.01
N LEU A 25 6.44 17.42 -5.67
CA LEU A 25 7.08 16.40 -6.53
C LEU A 25 7.35 15.09 -5.80
N ASP A 26 7.85 15.17 -4.56
CA ASP A 26 8.10 14.00 -3.71
C ASP A 26 6.82 13.20 -3.40
N VAL A 27 5.69 13.90 -3.21
CA VAL A 27 4.37 13.27 -3.03
C VAL A 27 3.88 12.66 -4.35
N GLU A 28 4.03 13.35 -5.47
CA GLU A 28 3.69 12.83 -6.81
C GLU A 28 4.47 11.54 -7.12
N GLU A 29 5.76 11.50 -6.79
CA GLU A 29 6.60 10.31 -6.95
C GLU A 29 6.12 9.15 -6.10
N ARG A 30 5.81 9.37 -4.81
CA ARG A 30 5.25 8.30 -3.94
C ARG A 30 3.90 7.80 -4.43
N ILE A 31 3.03 8.69 -4.92
CA ILE A 31 1.77 8.30 -5.54
C ILE A 31 2.03 7.44 -6.78
N ALA A 32 2.97 7.85 -7.64
CA ALA A 32 3.32 7.11 -8.85
C ALA A 32 3.84 5.69 -8.53
N ARG A 33 4.64 5.53 -7.46
CA ARG A 33 5.09 4.19 -7.02
C ARG A 33 3.91 3.24 -6.74
N ILE A 34 2.78 3.75 -6.27
CA ILE A 34 1.61 2.92 -5.94
C ILE A 34 0.65 2.77 -7.13
N THR A 35 0.59 3.76 -8.03
CA THR A 35 -0.49 3.85 -9.02
C THR A 35 -0.04 3.61 -10.47
N ASP A 36 1.27 3.64 -10.76
CA ASP A 36 1.75 3.43 -12.11
C ASP A 36 1.64 1.96 -12.55
N ILE A 37 0.64 1.66 -13.37
CA ILE A 37 0.38 0.33 -13.91
C ILE A 37 1.53 -0.21 -14.77
N LYS A 38 2.43 0.65 -15.24
CA LYS A 38 3.56 0.26 -16.11
C LYS A 38 4.75 -0.29 -15.32
N ARG A 39 4.73 -0.25 -13.99
CA ARG A 39 5.80 -0.81 -13.16
C ARG A 39 6.06 -2.28 -13.51
N THR A 40 7.32 -2.60 -13.73
CA THR A 40 7.76 -3.94 -14.11
C THR A 40 7.93 -4.84 -12.89
N ARG A 41 8.04 -6.15 -13.13
CA ARG A 41 8.38 -7.11 -12.06
C ARG A 41 9.74 -6.81 -11.43
N VAL A 42 10.69 -6.28 -12.20
CA VAL A 42 12.03 -5.91 -11.71
C VAL A 42 11.92 -4.73 -10.74
N ASP A 43 11.12 -3.71 -11.10
CA ASP A 43 10.90 -2.55 -10.22
C ASP A 43 10.30 -2.97 -8.88
N LEU A 44 9.33 -3.89 -8.92
CA LEU A 44 8.69 -4.44 -7.72
C LEU A 44 9.63 -5.35 -6.92
N PHE A 45 10.49 -6.14 -7.57
CA PHE A 45 11.48 -6.97 -6.88
C PHE A 45 12.49 -6.11 -6.12
N ASN A 46 13.01 -5.06 -6.74
CA ASN A 46 14.02 -4.19 -6.13
C ASN A 46 13.50 -3.53 -4.85
N VAL A 47 12.23 -3.09 -4.84
CA VAL A 47 11.63 -2.44 -3.66
C VAL A 47 11.14 -3.42 -2.60
N THR A 48 11.00 -4.71 -2.92
CA THR A 48 10.54 -5.73 -1.96
C THR A 48 11.67 -6.54 -1.35
N ARG A 49 12.70 -6.86 -2.15
CA ARG A 49 13.81 -7.75 -1.79
C ARG A 49 15.20 -7.20 -2.09
N GLY A 50 15.31 -6.03 -2.72
CA GLY A 50 16.61 -5.39 -2.96
C GLY A 50 17.31 -4.96 -1.67
N SER A 51 18.60 -4.63 -1.77
CA SER A 51 19.43 -4.19 -0.64
C SER A 51 18.86 -2.97 0.09
N ASN A 52 18.16 -2.10 -0.64
CA ASN A 52 17.53 -0.89 -0.12
C ASN A 52 16.04 -1.07 0.19
N ALA A 53 15.52 -2.30 0.19
CA ALA A 53 14.11 -2.56 0.45
C ALA A 53 13.76 -2.27 1.91
N THR A 54 12.93 -1.26 2.10
CA THR A 54 12.46 -0.82 3.41
C THR A 54 11.06 -1.36 3.71
N ARG A 55 10.49 -1.01 4.86
CA ARG A 55 9.09 -1.37 5.16
C ARG A 55 8.14 -0.63 4.22
N GLU A 56 8.41 0.65 4.03
CA GLU A 56 7.65 1.59 3.23
C GLU A 56 7.60 1.11 1.78
N SER A 57 8.75 0.78 1.19
CA SER A 57 8.85 0.31 -0.20
C SER A 57 8.15 -1.05 -0.42
N ARG A 58 8.14 -1.92 0.59
CA ARG A 58 7.35 -3.17 0.59
C ARG A 58 5.85 -2.88 0.64
N MET A 59 5.42 -1.96 1.50
CA MET A 59 4.02 -1.56 1.58
C MET A 59 3.53 -0.85 0.31
N GLU A 60 4.35 0.01 -0.30
CA GLU A 60 4.07 0.59 -1.63
C GLU A 60 3.78 -0.51 -2.67
N SER A 61 4.49 -1.63 -2.60
CA SER A 61 4.29 -2.78 -3.49
C SER A 61 2.99 -3.53 -3.20
N VAL A 62 2.64 -3.71 -1.92
CA VAL A 62 1.34 -4.29 -1.53
C VAL A 62 0.20 -3.42 -2.05
N LEU A 63 0.30 -2.10 -1.87
CA LEU A 63 -0.69 -1.15 -2.35
C LEU A 63 -0.76 -1.11 -3.86
N TRP A 64 0.37 -1.19 -4.56
CA TRP A 64 0.40 -1.31 -6.01
C TRP A 64 -0.37 -2.54 -6.50
N VAL A 65 -0.18 -3.70 -5.85
CA VAL A 65 -0.97 -4.89 -6.18
C VAL A 65 -2.46 -4.63 -5.94
N ALA A 66 -2.82 -4.10 -4.77
CA ALA A 66 -4.22 -3.81 -4.43
C ALA A 66 -4.88 -2.86 -5.44
N VAL A 67 -4.22 -1.75 -5.80
CA VAL A 67 -4.75 -0.74 -6.71
C VAL A 67 -4.69 -1.23 -8.16
N CYS A 68 -3.52 -1.57 -8.67
CA CYS A 68 -3.31 -1.79 -10.10
C CYS A 68 -3.78 -3.16 -10.58
N LYS A 69 -3.90 -4.17 -9.70
CA LYS A 69 -4.34 -5.52 -10.08
C LYS A 69 -5.72 -5.89 -9.54
N PHE A 70 -6.15 -5.31 -8.42
CA PHE A 70 -7.40 -5.67 -7.76
C PHE A 70 -8.40 -4.51 -7.64
N ASP A 71 -8.11 -3.35 -8.25
CA ASP A 71 -9.02 -2.19 -8.30
C ASP A 71 -9.50 -1.74 -6.90
N CYS A 72 -8.64 -1.89 -5.90
CA CYS A 72 -8.91 -1.41 -4.55
C CYS A 72 -8.68 0.10 -4.47
N LYS A 73 -9.43 0.78 -3.61
CA LYS A 73 -9.14 2.17 -3.22
C LYS A 73 -8.49 2.19 -1.86
N ILE A 74 -7.38 2.90 -1.73
CA ILE A 74 -6.58 2.91 -0.50
C ILE A 74 -6.85 4.20 0.28
N GLU A 75 -6.98 4.06 1.59
CA GLU A 75 -7.07 5.15 2.55
C GLU A 75 -6.31 4.79 3.84
N GLY A 76 -6.42 5.64 4.86
CA GLY A 76 -5.88 5.36 6.18
C GLY A 76 -4.45 5.88 6.42
N GLY A 77 -3.80 5.31 7.43
CA GLY A 77 -2.53 5.80 7.99
C GLY A 77 -1.42 5.91 6.96
N PHE A 78 -1.20 4.87 6.16
CA PHE A 78 -0.13 4.86 5.15
C PHE A 78 -0.24 6.02 4.15
N VAL A 79 -1.44 6.30 3.63
CA VAL A 79 -1.62 7.38 2.65
C VAL A 79 -1.37 8.74 3.29
N ARG A 80 -1.97 8.98 4.46
CA ARG A 80 -1.84 10.25 5.17
C ARG A 80 -0.40 10.49 5.65
N ASP A 81 0.21 9.49 6.28
CA ASP A 81 1.43 9.64 7.06
C ASP A 81 2.68 9.42 6.18
N TRP A 82 2.71 8.37 5.36
CA TRP A 82 3.86 8.10 4.49
C TRP A 82 3.75 8.83 3.14
N VAL A 83 2.67 8.60 2.38
CA VAL A 83 2.57 9.09 0.99
C VAL A 83 2.49 10.63 0.96
N VAL A 84 1.62 11.21 1.80
CA VAL A 84 1.42 12.66 1.86
C VAL A 84 2.35 13.30 2.88
N GLY A 85 2.41 12.77 4.11
CA GLY A 85 3.14 13.37 5.23
C GLY A 85 4.66 13.15 5.22
N ASN A 86 5.17 12.19 4.45
CA ASN A 86 6.58 11.78 4.46
C ASN A 86 7.14 11.43 5.86
N TYR A 87 6.30 10.88 6.73
CA TYR A 87 6.70 10.48 8.07
C TYR A 87 7.52 9.19 8.03
N THR A 88 8.68 9.21 8.68
CA THR A 88 9.65 8.09 8.74
C THR A 88 9.91 7.62 10.18
N GLN A 89 8.97 7.91 11.09
CA GLN A 89 9.12 7.68 12.52
C GLN A 89 9.26 6.19 12.82
N ARG A 90 10.31 5.84 13.57
CA ARG A 90 10.63 4.48 14.01
C ARG A 90 10.94 4.50 15.51
N PRO A 91 10.49 3.50 16.29
CA PRO A 91 10.81 3.42 17.71
C PRO A 91 12.32 3.33 17.90
N THR A 92 12.91 4.29 18.60
CA THR A 92 14.35 4.35 18.88
C THR A 92 14.80 3.25 19.84
N ASN A 93 13.90 2.77 20.69
CA ASN A 93 14.20 1.82 21.75
C ASN A 93 14.07 0.35 21.32
N LEU A 94 13.61 0.07 20.10
CA LEU A 94 13.43 -1.29 19.59
C LEU A 94 14.53 -1.63 18.57
N LYS A 95 15.23 -2.74 18.80
CA LYS A 95 16.42 -3.10 18.02
C LYS A 95 16.09 -3.80 16.70
N LYS A 96 14.90 -4.41 16.58
CA LYS A 96 14.51 -5.20 15.40
C LYS A 96 13.11 -4.82 14.89
N PRO A 97 12.90 -4.81 13.56
CA PRO A 97 11.58 -4.57 12.97
C PRO A 97 10.50 -5.58 13.40
N SER A 98 10.89 -6.80 13.78
CA SER A 98 9.99 -7.82 14.33
C SER A 98 9.28 -7.34 15.61
N ASP A 99 9.94 -6.47 16.38
CA ASP A 99 9.46 -6.01 17.67
C ASP A 99 8.40 -4.90 17.52
N TRP A 100 8.20 -4.41 16.28
CA TRP A 100 7.23 -3.35 15.95
C TRP A 100 5.79 -3.88 15.86
N VAL A 101 5.62 -5.20 15.78
CA VAL A 101 4.32 -5.88 15.72
C VAL A 101 3.99 -6.44 17.09
N LYS A 102 2.84 -6.03 17.63
CA LYS A 102 2.26 -6.55 18.87
C LYS A 102 1.04 -7.41 18.53
N TYR A 103 0.61 -8.23 19.48
CA TYR A 103 -0.55 -9.12 19.34
C TYR A 103 -1.54 -8.80 20.46
N GLU A 104 -2.83 -8.63 20.11
CA GLU A 104 -3.89 -8.36 21.08
C GLU A 104 -5.01 -9.43 21.02
N GLY A 105 -5.63 -9.66 22.17
CA GLY A 105 -6.79 -10.55 22.30
C GLY A 105 -6.46 -12.05 22.33
N THR A 106 -7.50 -12.86 22.48
CA THR A 106 -7.44 -14.33 22.43
C THR A 106 -7.03 -14.84 21.05
N ASP A 107 -7.44 -14.12 19.99
CA ASP A 107 -7.21 -14.48 18.60
C ASP A 107 -5.83 -14.05 18.08
N LYS A 108 -5.02 -13.39 18.95
CA LYS A 108 -3.68 -12.88 18.62
C LYS A 108 -3.69 -12.06 17.32
N ILE A 109 -4.57 -11.07 17.24
CA ILE A 109 -4.63 -10.20 16.05
C ILE A 109 -3.38 -9.31 16.08
N PRO A 110 -2.54 -9.33 15.02
CA PRO A 110 -1.35 -8.50 14.98
C PRO A 110 -1.73 -7.04 14.73
N TYR A 111 -1.10 -6.13 15.46
CA TYR A 111 -1.20 -4.69 15.24
C TYR A 111 0.19 -4.04 15.35
N MET A 112 0.37 -2.93 14.64
CA MET A 112 1.62 -2.18 14.69
C MET A 112 1.63 -1.23 15.89
N ILE A 113 2.79 -1.07 16.54
CA ILE A 113 3.00 -0.03 17.55
C ILE A 113 2.71 1.35 16.91
N LYS A 114 1.92 2.19 17.60
CA LYS A 114 1.38 3.45 17.04
C LYS A 114 2.43 4.44 16.58
N GLU A 115 3.61 4.40 17.19
CA GLU A 115 4.75 5.26 16.89
C GLU A 115 5.49 4.86 15.60
N VAL A 116 5.23 3.66 15.07
CA VAL A 116 5.86 3.17 13.83
C VAL A 116 5.06 3.66 12.64
N VAL A 117 5.65 4.53 11.83
CA VAL A 117 5.11 4.88 10.53
C VAL A 117 5.82 4.08 9.44
N PRO A 118 5.09 3.54 8.45
CA PRO A 118 3.65 3.45 8.37
C PRO A 118 3.07 2.31 9.23
N SER A 119 2.02 2.63 9.98
CA SER A 119 1.32 1.74 10.90
C SER A 119 0.52 0.69 10.14
N ASP A 120 -0.40 1.16 9.30
CA ASP A 120 -1.46 0.40 8.64
C ASP A 120 -1.92 1.09 7.35
N PHE A 121 -2.71 0.37 6.56
CA PHE A 121 -3.48 0.95 5.46
C PHE A 121 -4.86 0.32 5.48
N ASP A 122 -5.85 1.12 5.09
CA ASP A 122 -7.21 0.65 4.88
C ASP A 122 -7.46 0.56 3.38
N CYS A 123 -8.27 -0.41 2.98
CA CYS A 123 -8.63 -0.56 1.58
C CYS A 123 -10.13 -0.82 1.42
N HIS A 124 -10.74 -0.06 0.51
CA HIS A 124 -12.05 -0.36 -0.02
C HIS A 124 -11.89 -1.39 -1.13
N LEU A 125 -12.52 -2.54 -0.92
CA LEU A 125 -12.61 -3.59 -1.93
C LEU A 125 -13.43 -3.12 -3.15
N PRO A 126 -13.18 -3.66 -4.35
CA PRO A 126 -13.92 -3.29 -5.54
C PRO A 126 -15.42 -3.58 -5.36
N LYS A 127 -16.28 -2.59 -5.65
CA LYS A 127 -17.74 -2.73 -5.49
C LYS A 127 -18.39 -3.60 -6.56
N LYS A 128 -17.77 -3.70 -7.73
CA LYS A 128 -18.35 -4.32 -8.94
C LYS A 128 -17.87 -5.76 -9.17
N THR A 129 -16.88 -6.22 -8.40
CA THR A 129 -16.24 -7.52 -8.59
C THR A 129 -15.96 -8.19 -7.24
N TYR A 130 -16.01 -9.51 -7.23
CA TYR A 130 -15.62 -10.28 -6.05
C TYR A 130 -14.12 -10.15 -5.81
N PHE A 131 -13.72 -9.81 -4.58
CA PHE A 131 -12.32 -9.79 -4.19
C PHE A 131 -11.85 -11.21 -3.85
N ASN A 132 -11.05 -11.79 -4.76
CA ASN A 132 -10.46 -13.11 -4.53
C ASN A 132 -9.19 -12.99 -3.67
N ILE A 133 -9.34 -13.31 -2.39
CA ILE A 133 -8.29 -13.20 -1.39
C ILE A 133 -7.11 -14.14 -1.65
N ASP A 134 -7.36 -15.35 -2.16
CA ASP A 134 -6.32 -16.32 -2.44
C ASP A 134 -5.46 -15.86 -3.62
N LYS A 135 -6.12 -15.36 -4.67
CA LYS A 135 -5.41 -14.74 -5.81
C LYS A 135 -4.60 -13.51 -5.37
N PHE A 136 -5.12 -12.73 -4.43
CA PHE A 136 -4.38 -11.59 -3.87
C PHE A 136 -3.11 -12.06 -3.14
N LYS A 137 -3.22 -13.09 -2.29
CA LYS A 137 -2.07 -13.72 -1.64
C LYS A 137 -1.05 -14.26 -2.64
N ASP A 138 -1.51 -14.94 -3.70
CA ASP A 138 -0.63 -15.46 -4.75
C ASP A 138 0.15 -14.35 -5.45
N GLU A 139 -0.51 -13.21 -5.73
CA GLU A 139 0.16 -12.05 -6.32
C GLU A 139 1.20 -11.44 -5.39
N LEU A 140 0.94 -11.38 -4.08
CA LEU A 140 1.93 -10.91 -3.09
C LEU A 140 3.11 -11.89 -2.94
N HIS A 141 2.83 -13.19 -2.96
CA HIS A 141 3.84 -14.23 -2.80
C HIS A 141 4.90 -14.19 -3.93
N LYS A 142 4.51 -13.78 -5.15
CA LYS A 142 5.44 -13.56 -6.27
C LYS A 142 6.54 -12.54 -5.95
N PHE A 143 6.32 -11.67 -4.97
CA PHE A 143 7.28 -10.66 -4.51
C PHE A 143 7.89 -10.99 -3.14
N GLY A 144 7.70 -12.23 -2.66
CA GLY A 144 8.21 -12.68 -1.35
C GLY A 144 7.49 -12.06 -0.16
N ILE A 145 6.27 -11.56 -0.35
CA ILE A 145 5.43 -11.02 0.72
C ILE A 145 4.45 -12.12 1.15
N THR A 146 4.50 -12.49 2.43
CA THR A 146 3.54 -13.41 3.05
C THR A 146 2.43 -12.61 3.72
N CYS A 147 1.18 -13.06 3.58
CA CYS A 147 0.00 -12.38 4.10
C CYS A 147 -0.89 -13.35 4.85
N ASP A 148 -1.09 -13.09 6.14
CA ASP A 148 -2.05 -13.77 6.99
C ASP A 148 -3.37 -13.03 6.99
N VAL A 149 -4.48 -13.78 7.05
CA VAL A 149 -5.83 -13.22 7.01
C VAL A 149 -6.54 -13.55 8.29
N TYR A 150 -7.01 -12.51 8.96
CA TYR A 150 -7.79 -12.57 10.17
C TYR A 150 -9.21 -12.12 9.84
N ARG A 151 -10.22 -12.94 10.17
CA ARG A 151 -11.63 -12.55 10.03
C ARG A 151 -12.14 -12.15 11.41
N LYS A 152 -12.62 -10.93 11.53
CA LYS A 152 -13.32 -10.46 12.72
C LYS A 152 -14.80 -10.77 12.55
N SER A 153 -15.33 -11.66 13.38
CA SER A 153 -16.76 -12.00 13.46
C SER A 153 -17.55 -10.89 14.14
#